data_AF-A0A2V6GGI6-F1
#
_entry.id   AF-A0A2V6GGI6-F1
#
_cell.length_a   1.000
_cell.length_b   1.000
_cell.length_c   1.000
_cell.angle_alpha   90.00
_cell.angle_beta   90.00
_cell.angle_gamma   90.00
#
_symmetry.space_group_name_H-M   'P 1'
#
loop_
_entity.id
_entity.type
_entity.pdbx_description
1 polymer ?
#
loop_
_entity_poly.entity_id
_entity_poly.type
_entity_poly.pdbx_seq_one_letter_code
_entity_poly.pdbx_strand_id
1 'polypeptide(L)' 'IFLISSSLLGAINFITTIIQLRAKGLTWMRLPFFVWAQFVTAFLLLLAFPPLEAAIVMQLMDRVAHTSFFLP' A
#
# COMPACT_ATOMS: atom_id res chain seq x y z
N ILE A 1 -0.48 -13.01 0.33
CA ILE A 1 0.59 -12.45 -0.53
C ILE A 1 -0.04 -11.77 -1.74
N PHE A 2 -0.60 -12.49 -2.72
CA PHE A 2 -1.16 -11.88 -3.95
C PHE A 2 -2.18 -10.72 -3.73
N LEU A 3 -3.07 -10.81 -2.74
CA LEU A 3 -4.00 -9.72 -2.42
C LEU A 3 -3.31 -8.47 -1.86
N ILE A 4 -2.22 -8.64 -1.11
CA ILE A 4 -1.44 -7.54 -0.53
C ILE A 4 -0.66 -6.85 -1.64
N SER A 5 -0.01 -7.64 -2.51
CA SER A 5 0.73 -7.12 -3.65
C SER A 5 -0.19 -6.34 -4.62
N SER A 6 -1.40 -6.85 -4.87
CA SER A 6 -2.43 -6.14 -5.65
C SER A 6 -2.86 -4.82 -5.00
N SER A 7 -3.09 -4.83 -3.69
CA SER A 7 -3.48 -3.63 -2.94
C SER A 7 -2.37 -2.57 -2.90
N LEU A 8 -1.10 -2.99 -2.87
CA LEU A 8 0.08 -2.11 -2.88
C LEU A 8 0.25 -1.43 -4.25
N LEU A 9 0.11 -2.19 -5.34
CA LEU A 9 0.05 -1.63 -6.70
C LEU A 9 -1.12 -0.66 -6.87
N GLY A 10 -2.29 -0.98 -6.30
CA GLY A 10 -3.46 -0.10 -6.27
C GLY A 10 -3.19 1.22 -5.54
N ALA A 11 -2.55 1.16 -4.36
CA ALA A 11 -2.17 2.36 -3.60
C ALA A 11 -1.22 3.28 -4.39
N ILE A 12 -0.22 2.72 -5.08
CA ILE A 12 0.69 3.48 -5.95
C ILE A 12 -0.08 4.11 -7.12
N ASN A 13 -1.01 3.39 -7.72
CA ASN A 13 -1.84 3.90 -8.81
C ASN A 13 -2.69 5.10 -8.37
N PHE A 14 -3.31 5.04 -7.19
CA PHE A 14 -4.07 6.17 -6.64
C PHE A 14 -3.19 7.39 -6.39
N ILE A 15 -2.01 7.22 -5.79
CA ILE A 15 -1.07 8.32 -5.54
C ILE A 15 -0.65 8.99 -6.85
N THR A 16 -0.23 8.19 -7.83
CA THR A 16 0.23 8.71 -9.13
C THR A 16 -0.89 9.40 -9.90
N THR A 17 -2.10 8.85 -9.89
CA THR A 17 -3.27 9.45 -10.53
C THR A 17 -3.63 10.80 -9.89
N ILE A 18 -3.63 10.89 -8.56
CA ILE A 18 -3.94 12.13 -7.83
C ILE A 18 -2.86 13.20 -8.06
N ILE A 19 -1.60 12.83 -8.27
CA ILE A 19 -0.52 13.80 -8.49
C ILE A 19 -0.45 14.23 -9.96
N GLN A 20 -0.38 13.25 -10.88
CA GLN A 20 -0.01 13.45 -12.29
C GLN A 20 -1.20 13.63 -13.23
N LEU A 21 -2.35 13.01 -12.94
CA LEU A 21 -3.52 13.03 -13.83
C LEU A 21 -4.56 14.07 -13.42
N ARG A 22 -4.15 15.14 -12.74
CA ARG A 22 -5.04 16.25 -12.37
C ARG A 22 -5.40 17.11 -13.58
N ALA A 23 -6.66 17.53 -13.64
CA ALA A 23 -7.13 18.49 -14.64
C ALA A 23 -6.33 19.80 -14.55
N LYS A 24 -5.97 20.38 -15.70
CA LYS A 24 -5.26 21.67 -15.77
C LYS A 24 -6.09 22.75 -15.07
N GLY A 25 -5.48 23.47 -14.11
CA GLY A 25 -6.16 24.50 -13.31
C GLY A 25 -6.79 24.00 -12.00
N LEU A 26 -6.76 22.68 -11.73
CA LEU A 26 -7.15 22.12 -10.44
C LEU A 26 -6.00 22.24 -9.44
N THR A 27 -6.09 23.21 -8.52
CA THR A 27 -5.12 23.39 -7.44
C THR A 27 -5.35 22.40 -6.30
N TRP A 28 -4.33 22.13 -5.48
CA TRP A 28 -4.42 21.22 -4.33
C TRP A 28 -5.56 21.55 -3.36
N MET A 29 -5.80 22.84 -3.11
CA MET A 29 -6.86 23.31 -2.21
C MET A 29 -8.27 23.20 -2.79
N ARG A 30 -8.39 22.89 -4.10
CA ARG A 30 -9.67 22.68 -4.79
C ARG A 30 -10.01 21.20 -4.99
N LEU A 31 -9.17 20.29 -4.49
CA LEU A 31 -9.47 18.87 -4.53
C LEU A 31 -10.65 18.55 -3.60
N PRO A 32 -11.64 17.77 -4.04
CA PRO A 32 -12.73 17.30 -3.18
C PRO A 32 -12.18 16.54 -1.97
N PHE A 33 -12.87 16.64 -0.83
CA PHE A 33 -12.48 15.97 0.41
C PHE A 33 -12.30 14.46 0.24
N PHE A 34 -13.11 13.83 -0.61
CA PHE A 34 -12.98 12.41 -0.95
C PHE A 34 -11.60 12.06 -1.56
N VAL A 35 -11.08 12.90 -2.45
CA VAL A 35 -9.77 12.66 -3.09
C VAL A 35 -8.63 12.82 -2.08
N TRP A 36 -8.76 13.77 -1.14
CA TRP A 36 -7.84 13.90 -0.01
C TRP A 36 -7.84 12.67 0.89
N ALA A 37 -9.02 12.17 1.26
CA ALA A 37 -9.14 10.95 2.07
C ALA A 37 -8.52 9.75 1.36
N GLN A 38 -8.75 9.59 0.05
CA GLN A 38 -8.15 8.53 -0.76
C GLN A 38 -6.62 8.66 -0.84
N PHE A 39 -6.09 9.88 -0.98
CA PHE A 39 -4.66 10.14 -1.00
C PHE A 39 -3.97 9.72 0.31
N VAL A 40 -4.54 10.14 1.45
CA VAL A 40 -4.02 9.76 2.78
C VAL A 40 -4.10 8.25 2.98
N THR A 41 -5.23 7.64 2.61
CA THR A 41 -5.41 6.18 2.75
C THR A 41 -4.41 5.40 1.91
N ALA A 42 -4.19 5.80 0.65
CA ALA A 42 -3.20 5.17 -0.21
C ALA A 42 -1.77 5.31 0.35
N PHE A 43 -1.44 6.45 0.94
CA PHE A 43 -0.14 6.66 1.58
C PHE A 43 0.05 5.76 2.80
N LEU A 44 -0.95 5.64 3.66
CA LEU A 44 -0.93 4.76 4.83
C LEU A 44 -0.82 3.29 4.43
N LEU A 45 -1.58 2.86 3.41
CA LEU A 45 -1.52 1.50 2.89
C LEU A 45 -0.12 1.16 2.36
N LEU A 46 0.48 2.07 1.59
CA LEU A 46 1.84 1.88 1.06
C LEU A 46 2.87 1.65 2.18
N LEU A 47 2.73 2.34 3.32
CA LEU A 47 3.62 2.17 4.47
C LEU A 47 3.30 0.91 5.29
N ALA A 48 2.02 0.55 5.42
CA ALA A 48 1.57 -0.55 6.28
C ALA A 48 1.74 -1.94 5.66
N PHE A 49 1.69 -2.06 4.34
CA PHE A 49 1.73 -3.36 3.66
C PHE A 49 3.10 -4.07 3.64
N PRO A 50 4.26 -3.40 3.46
CA PRO A 50 5.56 -4.09 3.40
C PRO A 50 5.89 -4.90 4.67
N PRO A 51 5.68 -4.37 5.90
CA PRO A 51 5.87 -5.17 7.12
C PRO A 51 4.93 -6.38 7.20
N LEU A 52 3.68 -6.22 6.75
CA LEU A 52 2.68 -7.30 6.76
C LEU A 52 3.05 -8.41 5.77
N GLU A 53 3.52 -8.04 4.57
CA GLU A 53 4.00 -9.00 3.57
C GLU A 53 5.22 -9.77 4.08
N ALA A 54 6.19 -9.08 4.68
CA ALA A 54 7.37 -9.71 5.26
C ALA A 54 7.00 -10.71 6.37
N ALA A 55 6.08 -10.35 7.27
CA ALA A 55 5.62 -11.24 8.33
C ALA A 55 4.97 -12.52 7.78
N ILE A 56 4.15 -12.41 6.74
CA ILE A 56 3.51 -13.57 6.10
C ILE A 56 4.55 -14.46 5.40
N VAL A 57 5.54 -13.87 4.73
CA VAL A 57 6.62 -14.63 4.09
C VAL A 57 7.46 -15.37 5.13
N MET A 58 7.87 -14.71 6.21
CA MET A 58 8.61 -15.35 7.30
C MET A 58 7.78 -16.49 7.93
N GLN A 59 6.47 -16.28 8.13
CA GLN A 59 5.60 -17.30 8.68
C GLN A 59 5.43 -18.49 7.74
N LEU A 60 5.46 -18.25 6.43
CA LEU A 60 5.46 -19.28 5.41
C LEU A 60 6.80 -20.04 5.40
N MET A 61 7.94 -19.34 5.55
CA MET A 61 9.26 -19.98 5.62
C MET A 61 9.37 -20.92 6.83
N ASP A 62 8.82 -20.54 7.99
CA ASP A 62 8.81 -21.40 9.18
C ASP A 62 8.02 -22.70 8.93
N ARG A 63 6.97 -22.64 8.09
CA ARG A 63 6.12 -23.80 7.78
C ARG A 63 6.65 -24.66 6.63
N VAL A 64 7.33 -24.07 5.64
CA VAL A 64 7.72 -24.74 4.39
C VAL A 64 9.20 -25.08 4.36
N ALA A 65 10.05 -24.15 4.78
CA ALA A 65 11.50 -24.30 4.78
C ALA A 65 12.06 -24.66 6.16
N HIS A 66 11.19 -24.88 7.16
CA HIS A 66 11.54 -25.21 8.54
C HIS A 66 12.52 -24.21 9.17
N THR A 67 12.39 -22.92 8.84
CA THR A 67 13.11 -21.84 9.53
C THR A 67 12.52 -21.60 10.92
N SER A 68 13.24 -20.83 11.76
CA SER A 68 12.78 -20.43 13.10
C SER A 68 12.79 -18.90 13.22
N PHE A 69 11.95 -18.21 12.44
CA PHE A 69 11.76 -16.76 12.58
C PHE A 69 10.85 -16.40 13.76
N PHE A 70 9.84 -17.22 14.05
CA PHE A 70 8.86 -17.00 15.11
C PHE A 70 8.92 -18.01 16.27
N LEU A 71 9.83 -18.98 16.20
CA LEU A 71 10.10 -19.93 17.28
C LEU A 71 11.19 -19.35 18.21
N PRO A 72 11.08 -19.51 19.54
CA PRO A 72 12.05 -19.00 20.52
C PRO A 72 13.39 -19.73 20.47
#